data_AF-A0AA43A1Y1-F1
#
_entry.id   AF-A0AA43A1Y1-F1
#
_cell.length_a   1.000
_cell.length_b   1.000
_cell.length_c   1.000
_cell.angle_alpha   90.00
_cell.angle_beta   90.00
_cell.angle_gamma   90.00
#
_symmetry.space_group_name_H-M   'P 1'
#
loop_
_entity.id
_entity.type
_entity.pdbx_description
1 polymer ?
#
loop_
_entity_poly.entity_id
_entity_poly.type
_entity_poly.pdbx_seq_one_letter_code
_entity_poly.pdbx_strand_id
1 'polypeptide(L)'
;MSDTRIFKSQPALTIAKYFVVVLLVACVASLAGCMSSTKVYNTQKTVTYRGDLYNVSNVQKIGTRVEGRTPEGEVINMKGMDRKDAGKLLDEHSSLVVSTVFDMDDQEMVYQRSKITKTSEFSKMVSNFENAGSKLSKFMANKKSTQLKL
;
A
#
# COMPACT_ATOMS: atom_id res chain seq x y z
N MET A 1 83.39 -44.10 5.55
CA MET A 1 83.20 -44.92 4.34
C MET A 1 82.05 -45.86 4.67
N SER A 2 80.79 -45.70 4.23
CA SER A 2 80.17 -44.85 3.21
C SER A 2 78.66 -44.74 3.51
N ASP A 3 78.05 -43.65 3.04
CA ASP A 3 76.63 -43.39 2.69
C ASP A 3 75.53 -44.42 3.00
N THR A 4 74.33 -43.94 3.40
CA THR A 4 73.12 -44.00 2.56
C THR A 4 72.04 -43.03 3.08
N ARG A 5 71.57 -42.14 2.20
CA ARG A 5 70.40 -41.25 2.39
C ARG A 5 69.06 -41.96 2.06
N ILE A 6 67.96 -41.28 2.44
CA ILE A 6 66.61 -41.27 1.81
C ILE A 6 65.58 -42.29 2.32
N PHE A 7 64.55 -41.83 3.04
CA PHE A 7 63.17 -41.95 2.54
C PHE A 7 62.18 -40.93 3.14
N LYS A 8 61.35 -40.42 2.23
CA LYS A 8 60.40 -39.31 2.30
C LYS A 8 59.02 -39.86 2.65
N SER A 9 58.29 -39.24 3.57
CA SER A 9 56.84 -39.49 3.73
C SER A 9 56.17 -38.43 4.63
N GLN A 10 55.80 -37.29 4.07
CA GLN A 10 54.72 -36.46 4.64
C GLN A 10 53.54 -36.38 3.64
N PRO A 11 52.66 -37.40 3.59
CA PRO A 11 51.46 -37.35 2.77
C PRO A 11 50.19 -37.00 3.56
N ALA A 12 50.24 -36.83 4.89
CA ALA A 12 49.01 -36.68 5.69
C ALA A 12 48.49 -35.22 5.77
N LEU A 13 49.40 -34.24 5.83
CA LEU A 13 49.01 -32.85 6.11
C LEU A 13 48.43 -32.13 4.87
N THR A 14 48.77 -32.59 3.67
CA THR A 14 48.35 -31.95 2.41
C THR A 14 46.92 -32.34 2.03
N ILE A 15 46.54 -33.61 2.25
CA ILE A 15 45.20 -34.14 1.93
C ILE A 15 44.14 -33.50 2.83
N ALA A 16 44.44 -33.31 4.13
CA ALA A 16 43.55 -32.63 5.07
C ALA A 16 43.27 -31.17 4.66
N LYS A 17 44.28 -30.45 4.13
CA LYS A 17 44.10 -29.07 3.64
C LYS A 17 43.20 -29.02 2.41
N TYR A 18 43.36 -29.95 1.46
CA TYR A 18 42.48 -30.01 0.28
C TYR A 18 41.05 -30.39 0.65
N PHE A 19 40.84 -31.27 1.63
CA PHE A 19 39.50 -31.64 2.10
C PHE A 19 38.75 -30.46 2.71
N VAL A 20 39.43 -29.62 3.50
CA VAL A 20 38.86 -28.39 4.07
C VAL A 20 38.54 -27.38 2.97
N VAL A 21 39.41 -27.23 1.97
CA VAL A 21 39.16 -26.31 0.84
C VAL A 21 37.98 -26.79 -0.01
N VAL A 22 37.87 -28.09 -0.30
CA VAL A 22 36.76 -28.65 -1.07
C VAL A 22 35.43 -28.52 -0.32
N LEU A 23 35.41 -28.78 0.99
CA LEU A 23 34.23 -28.59 1.83
C LEU A 23 33.79 -27.11 1.87
N LEU A 24 34.75 -26.19 1.95
CA LEU A 24 34.47 -24.75 2.02
C LEU A 24 33.96 -24.21 0.67
N VAL A 25 34.50 -24.69 -0.46
CA VAL A 25 33.98 -24.37 -1.80
C VAL A 25 32.57 -24.92 -2.00
N ALA A 26 32.27 -26.14 -1.50
CA ALA A 26 30.93 -26.70 -1.56
C ALA A 26 29.91 -25.91 -0.70
N CYS A 27 30.32 -25.39 0.47
CA CYS A 27 29.49 -24.52 1.30
C CYS A 27 29.24 -23.14 0.68
N VAL A 28 30.20 -22.56 -0.05
CA VAL A 28 29.99 -21.29 -0.75
C VAL A 28 29.08 -21.48 -1.97
N ALA A 29 29.18 -22.62 -2.66
CA ALA A 29 28.33 -22.95 -3.79
C ALA A 29 26.85 -23.17 -3.41
N SER A 30 26.57 -23.70 -2.20
CA SER A 30 25.19 -23.87 -1.72
C SER A 30 24.53 -22.56 -1.27
N LEU A 31 25.31 -21.55 -0.84
CA LEU A 31 24.79 -20.22 -0.51
C LEU A 31 24.33 -19.43 -1.75
N ALA A 32 24.92 -19.69 -2.92
CA ALA A 32 24.48 -19.09 -4.19
C ALA A 32 23.14 -19.65 -4.69
N GLY A 33 22.67 -20.79 -4.16
CA GLY A 33 21.40 -21.44 -4.53
C GLY A 33 20.18 -21.01 -3.70
N CYS A 34 20.37 -20.29 -2.58
CA CYS A 34 19.28 -19.90 -1.68
C CYS A 34 18.62 -18.55 -2.01
N MET A 35 19.09 -17.83 -3.03
CA MET A 35 18.42 -16.64 -3.53
C MET A 35 17.68 -16.98 -4.82
N SER A 36 16.73 -17.92 -4.71
CA SER A 36 15.57 -17.85 -5.58
C SER A 36 14.98 -16.46 -5.36
N SER A 37 15.23 -15.55 -6.30
CA SER A 37 14.45 -14.33 -6.46
C SER A 37 13.00 -14.78 -6.61
N THR A 38 12.31 -14.94 -5.49
CA THR A 38 10.90 -14.64 -5.42
C THR A 38 10.85 -13.26 -6.03
N LYS A 39 10.37 -13.15 -7.28
CA LYS A 39 9.96 -11.87 -7.82
C LYS A 39 8.94 -11.36 -6.82
N VAL A 40 9.41 -10.58 -5.86
CA VAL A 40 8.56 -9.75 -5.04
C VAL A 40 8.06 -8.78 -6.09
N TYR A 41 6.90 -9.10 -6.65
CA TYR A 41 6.14 -8.16 -7.44
C TYR A 41 5.77 -7.05 -6.46
N ASN A 42 6.71 -6.15 -6.24
CA ASN A 42 6.49 -4.89 -5.54
C ASN A 42 5.76 -4.02 -6.54
N THR A 43 4.55 -4.49 -6.89
CA THR A 43 3.69 -3.90 -7.88
C THR A 43 3.16 -2.66 -7.21
N GLN A 44 3.84 -1.54 -7.47
CA GLN A 44 3.42 -0.27 -6.96
C GLN A 44 1.99 -0.03 -7.43
N LYS A 45 1.08 0.18 -6.48
CA LYS A 45 -0.31 0.49 -6.72
C LYS A 45 -0.47 2.01 -6.68
N THR A 46 -1.02 2.56 -7.74
CA THR A 46 -1.27 3.99 -7.86
C THR A 46 -2.73 4.26 -8.13
N VAL A 47 -3.25 5.30 -7.51
CA VAL A 47 -4.58 5.83 -7.79
C VAL A 47 -4.39 7.17 -8.47
N THR A 48 -4.96 7.34 -9.66
CA THR A 48 -4.97 8.62 -10.37
C THR A 48 -6.35 9.24 -10.22
N TYR A 49 -6.42 10.44 -9.64
CA TYR A 49 -7.66 11.19 -9.45
C TYR A 49 -7.46 12.66 -9.79
N ARG A 50 -8.30 13.21 -10.67
CA ARG A 50 -8.26 14.63 -11.10
C ARG A 50 -6.87 15.16 -11.54
N GLY A 51 -6.00 14.28 -12.04
CA GLY A 51 -4.65 14.62 -12.47
C GLY A 51 -3.56 14.36 -11.42
N ASP A 52 -3.96 14.16 -10.16
CA ASP A 52 -3.06 13.81 -9.08
C ASP A 52 -2.84 12.29 -9.03
N LEU A 53 -1.67 11.89 -8.55
CA LEU A 53 -1.28 10.49 -8.40
C LEU A 53 -0.97 10.19 -6.93
N TYR A 54 -1.71 9.24 -6.38
CA TYR A 54 -1.62 8.79 -5.00
C TYR A 54 -0.96 7.42 -4.97
N ASN A 55 0.12 7.27 -4.21
CA ASN A 55 0.78 5.97 -4.02
C ASN A 55 0.08 5.21 -2.89
N VAL A 56 -0.59 4.12 -3.24
CA VAL A 56 -1.35 3.28 -2.30
C VAL A 56 -0.72 1.91 -2.07
N SER A 57 0.51 1.71 -2.53
CA SER A 57 1.22 0.41 -2.44
C SER A 57 1.45 -0.03 -0.99
N ASN A 58 1.74 0.92 -0.12
CA ASN A 58 2.06 0.69 1.29
C ASN A 58 0.90 1.10 2.23
N VAL A 59 -0.25 1.48 1.67
CA VAL A 59 -1.40 1.88 2.47
C VAL A 59 -2.01 0.64 3.11
N GLN A 60 -1.96 0.58 4.43
CA GLN A 60 -2.48 -0.54 5.22
C GLN A 60 -3.97 -0.38 5.49
N LYS A 61 -4.45 0.85 5.64
CA LYS A 61 -5.84 1.16 5.95
C LYS A 61 -6.36 2.29 5.08
N ILE A 62 -7.58 2.11 4.59
CA ILE A 62 -8.31 3.16 3.87
C ILE A 62 -9.54 3.51 4.69
N GLY A 63 -9.49 4.69 5.30
CA GLY A 63 -10.59 5.35 5.96
C GLY A 63 -11.42 6.18 4.99
N THR A 64 -12.59 6.57 5.45
CA THR A 64 -13.49 7.50 4.74
C THR A 64 -14.02 8.53 5.71
N ARG A 65 -14.09 9.78 5.25
CA ARG A 65 -14.76 10.87 5.97
C ARG A 65 -15.75 11.57 5.06
N VAL A 66 -16.85 11.99 5.66
CA VAL A 66 -17.85 12.86 5.04
C VAL A 66 -18.07 14.00 6.01
N GLU A 67 -17.70 15.21 5.61
CA GLU A 67 -17.73 16.39 6.46
C GLU A 67 -18.61 17.45 5.82
N GLY A 68 -19.55 17.99 6.58
CA GLY A 68 -20.30 19.19 6.20
C GLY A 68 -19.69 20.39 6.90
N ARG A 69 -19.46 21.47 6.17
CA ARG A 69 -19.11 22.77 6.76
C ARG A 69 -20.27 23.73 6.61
N THR A 70 -20.72 24.29 7.72
CA THR A 70 -21.79 25.29 7.76
C THR A 70 -21.27 26.65 7.26
N PRO A 71 -22.16 27.59 6.91
CA PRO A 71 -21.76 28.97 6.59
C PRO A 71 -21.00 29.67 7.73
N GLU A 72 -21.28 29.30 8.98
CA GLU A 72 -20.64 29.82 10.19
C GLU A 72 -19.25 29.20 10.44
N GLY A 73 -18.86 28.20 9.65
CA GLY A 73 -17.56 27.54 9.70
C GLY A 73 -17.51 26.30 10.60
N GLU A 74 -18.63 25.90 11.20
CA GLU A 74 -18.72 24.66 11.98
C GLU A 74 -18.52 23.45 11.08
N VAL A 75 -17.77 22.45 11.58
CA VAL A 75 -17.52 21.19 10.88
C VAL A 75 -18.35 20.08 11.53
N ILE A 76 -19.24 19.51 10.74
CA ILE A 76 -20.17 18.46 11.13
C ILE A 76 -19.72 17.15 10.49
N ASN A 77 -19.52 16.11 11.29
CA ASN A 77 -19.28 14.76 10.76
C ASN A 77 -20.58 14.20 10.20
N MET A 78 -20.68 14.10 8.88
CA MET A 78 -21.84 13.59 8.16
C MET A 78 -21.69 12.13 7.72
N LYS A 79 -20.66 11.43 8.18
CA LYS A 79 -20.44 10.03 7.84
C LYS A 79 -21.55 9.16 8.40
N GLY A 80 -22.20 8.39 7.54
CA GLY A 80 -23.29 7.50 7.93
C GLY A 80 -24.60 8.20 8.26
N MET A 81 -24.70 9.52 8.07
CA MET A 81 -25.98 10.22 8.19
C MET A 81 -26.95 9.76 7.11
N ASP A 82 -28.20 9.57 7.52
CA ASP A 82 -29.27 9.29 6.58
C ASP A 82 -29.74 10.57 5.88
N ARG A 83 -30.64 10.41 4.91
CA ARG A 83 -31.19 11.53 4.15
C ARG A 83 -31.99 12.51 5.01
N LYS A 84 -32.61 12.04 6.10
CA LYS A 84 -33.45 12.86 6.98
C LYS A 84 -32.58 13.75 7.85
N ASP A 85 -31.53 13.20 8.43
CA ASP A 85 -30.59 13.95 9.27
C ASP A 85 -29.81 14.99 8.47
N ALA A 86 -29.37 14.63 7.26
CA ALA A 86 -28.79 15.60 6.33
C ALA A 86 -29.82 16.68 5.90
N GLY A 87 -31.10 16.33 5.84
CA GLY A 87 -32.19 17.28 5.55
C GLY A 87 -32.35 18.34 6.63
N LYS A 88 -32.37 17.93 7.90
CA LYS A 88 -32.47 18.86 9.05
C LYS A 88 -31.35 19.91 9.00
N LEU A 89 -30.12 19.49 8.76
CA LEU A 89 -28.97 20.41 8.67
C LEU A 89 -29.09 21.39 7.49
N LEU A 90 -29.68 20.95 6.37
CA LEU A 90 -29.94 21.82 5.22
C LEU A 90 -31.10 22.78 5.46
N ASP A 91 -32.11 22.37 6.22
CA ASP A 91 -33.23 23.23 6.61
C ASP A 91 -32.77 24.31 7.59
N GLU A 92 -31.84 23.99 8.50
CA GLU A 92 -31.26 24.94 9.47
C GLU A 92 -30.30 25.94 8.84
N HIS A 93 -29.36 25.48 7.99
CA HIS A 93 -28.29 26.33 7.45
C HIS A 93 -28.50 26.78 6.00
N SER A 94 -29.60 26.38 5.35
CA SER A 94 -29.96 26.59 3.92
C SER A 94 -29.00 25.97 2.88
N SER A 95 -27.72 25.85 3.22
CA SER A 95 -26.70 25.23 2.38
C SER A 95 -25.49 24.79 3.20
N LEU A 96 -24.84 23.70 2.79
CA LEU A 96 -23.64 23.18 3.43
C LEU A 96 -22.55 22.95 2.39
N VAL A 97 -21.29 23.16 2.75
CA VAL A 97 -20.16 22.72 1.92
C VAL A 97 -19.77 21.33 2.37
N VAL A 98 -20.13 20.30 1.59
CA VAL A 98 -19.83 18.91 1.91
C VAL A 98 -18.54 18.48 1.23
N SER A 99 -17.69 17.79 1.97
CA SER A 99 -16.43 17.19 1.52
C SER A 99 -16.46 15.68 1.77
N THR A 100 -16.09 14.89 0.77
CA THR A 100 -15.84 13.46 0.89
C THR A 100 -14.35 13.18 0.69
N VAL A 101 -13.76 12.46 1.63
CA VAL A 101 -12.30 12.28 1.72
C VAL A 101 -11.98 10.81 1.97
N PHE A 102 -11.05 10.26 1.18
CA PHE A 102 -10.40 8.99 1.51
C PHE A 102 -9.15 9.27 2.34
N ASP A 103 -9.09 8.69 3.53
CA ASP A 103 -7.91 8.74 4.40
C ASP A 103 -7.08 7.50 4.15
N MET A 104 -5.82 7.67 3.76
CA MET A 104 -4.93 6.59 3.34
C MET A 104 -3.63 6.66 4.14
N ASP A 105 -3.69 6.20 5.39
CA ASP A 105 -2.61 6.37 6.39
C ASP A 105 -2.14 7.84 6.48
N ASP A 106 -0.98 8.17 5.93
CA ASP A 106 -0.37 9.51 5.99
C ASP A 106 -0.81 10.47 4.87
N GLN A 107 -1.73 10.06 3.99
CA GLN A 107 -2.20 10.89 2.88
C GLN A 107 -3.73 11.00 2.85
N GLU A 108 -4.23 12.18 2.52
CA GLU A 108 -5.66 12.43 2.31
C GLU A 108 -5.93 12.66 0.82
N MET A 109 -6.98 12.00 0.30
CA MET A 109 -7.47 12.24 -1.05
C MET A 109 -8.88 12.82 -0.99
N VAL A 110 -8.99 14.12 -1.26
CA VAL A 110 -10.30 14.79 -1.38
C VAL A 110 -10.96 14.34 -2.68
N TYR A 111 -11.95 13.45 -2.56
CA TYR A 111 -12.68 12.93 -3.71
C TYR A 111 -13.62 13.98 -4.28
N GLN A 112 -14.46 14.57 -3.44
CA GLN A 112 -15.35 15.62 -3.90
C GLN A 112 -15.57 16.64 -2.79
N ARG A 113 -15.65 17.91 -3.19
CA ARG A 113 -16.07 19.02 -2.34
C ARG A 113 -17.08 19.85 -3.12
N SER A 114 -18.25 20.09 -2.56
CA SER A 114 -19.33 20.81 -3.25
C SER A 114 -20.26 21.48 -2.25
N LYS A 115 -20.73 22.68 -2.60
CA LYS A 115 -21.86 23.30 -1.91
C LYS A 115 -23.12 22.55 -2.30
N ILE A 116 -23.87 22.10 -1.31
CA ILE A 116 -25.14 21.40 -1.48
C ILE A 116 -26.27 22.23 -0.88
N THR A 117 -27.43 22.16 -1.50
CA THR A 117 -28.67 22.80 -1.05
C THR A 117 -29.82 21.80 -0.92
N LYS A 118 -29.66 20.62 -1.52
CA LYS A 118 -30.70 19.59 -1.55
C LYS A 118 -30.18 18.27 -0.99
N THR A 119 -31.03 17.57 -0.26
CA THR A 119 -30.74 16.21 0.25
C THR A 119 -30.44 15.21 -0.87
N SER A 120 -30.99 15.41 -2.08
CA SER A 120 -30.65 14.60 -3.25
C SER A 120 -29.20 14.79 -3.72
N GLU A 121 -28.65 15.99 -3.61
CA GLU A 121 -27.26 16.27 -3.94
C GLU A 121 -26.33 15.58 -2.94
N PHE A 122 -26.66 15.65 -1.65
CA PHE A 122 -25.96 14.90 -0.59
C PHE A 122 -25.99 13.40 -0.86
N SER A 123 -27.17 12.80 -1.02
CA SER A 123 -27.30 11.35 -1.27
C SER A 123 -26.53 10.91 -2.52
N LYS A 124 -26.57 11.70 -3.59
CA LYS A 124 -25.84 11.40 -4.83
C LYS A 124 -24.32 11.48 -4.61
N MET A 125 -23.86 12.51 -3.89
CA MET A 125 -22.44 12.68 -3.57
C MET A 125 -21.91 11.52 -2.71
N VAL A 126 -22.64 11.12 -1.66
CA VAL A 126 -22.28 9.99 -0.80
C VAL A 126 -22.30 8.68 -1.58
N SER A 127 -23.34 8.42 -2.37
CA SER A 127 -23.41 7.19 -3.18
C SER A 127 -22.27 7.09 -4.19
N ASN A 128 -21.93 8.18 -4.88
CA ASN A 128 -20.78 8.20 -5.79
C ASN A 128 -19.46 7.94 -5.06
N PHE A 129 -19.31 8.49 -3.86
CA PHE A 129 -18.14 8.31 -3.03
C PHE A 129 -18.01 6.86 -2.51
N GLU A 130 -19.11 6.24 -2.05
CA GLU A 130 -19.15 4.83 -1.67
C GLU A 130 -18.81 3.90 -2.83
N ASN A 131 -19.34 4.19 -4.02
CA ASN A 131 -19.01 3.46 -5.25
C ASN A 131 -17.51 3.56 -5.58
N ALA A 132 -16.91 4.75 -5.45
CA ALA A 132 -15.47 4.94 -5.61
C ALA A 132 -14.69 4.17 -4.54
N GLY A 133 -15.13 4.19 -3.29
CA GLY A 133 -14.53 3.43 -2.19
C GLY A 133 -14.57 1.92 -2.43
N SER A 134 -15.67 1.41 -2.96
CA SER A 134 -15.80 0.01 -3.36
C SER A 134 -14.82 -0.37 -4.48
N LYS A 135 -14.66 0.50 -5.50
CA LYS A 135 -13.67 0.31 -6.57
C LYS A 135 -12.25 0.32 -6.02
N LEU A 136 -11.94 1.25 -5.12
CA LEU A 136 -10.64 1.37 -4.47
C LEU A 136 -10.33 0.12 -3.64
N SER A 137 -11.27 -0.35 -2.82
CA SER A 137 -11.12 -1.58 -2.04
C SER A 137 -10.88 -2.82 -2.94
N LYS A 138 -11.66 -2.98 -4.01
CA LYS A 138 -11.45 -4.05 -5.00
C LYS A 138 -10.08 -3.97 -5.68
N PHE A 139 -9.62 -2.77 -6.00
CA PHE A 139 -8.30 -2.54 -6.58
C PHE A 139 -7.17 -2.91 -5.61
N MET A 140 -7.30 -2.54 -4.34
CA MET A 140 -6.35 -2.90 -3.28
C MET A 140 -6.29 -4.42 -3.09
N ALA A 141 -7.43 -5.11 -3.12
CA ALA A 141 -7.50 -6.56 -3.02
C ALA A 141 -6.97 -7.29 -4.28
N ASN A 142 -7.02 -6.66 -5.45
CA ASN A 142 -6.59 -7.27 -6.70
C ASN A 142 -5.05 -7.23 -6.86
N LYS A 143 -4.38 -8.36 -6.69
CA LYS A 143 -2.91 -8.49 -6.79
C LYS A 143 -2.32 -8.12 -8.15
N LYS A 144 -3.09 -8.20 -9.25
CA LYS A 144 -2.60 -7.97 -10.62
C LYS A 144 -2.74 -6.52 -11.07
N SER A 145 -3.69 -5.78 -10.51
CA SER A 145 -3.94 -4.39 -10.89
C SER A 145 -2.91 -3.46 -10.27
N THR A 146 -2.30 -2.60 -11.11
CA THR A 146 -1.23 -1.67 -10.72
C THR A 146 -1.71 -0.23 -10.65
N GLN A 147 -2.77 0.11 -11.39
CA GLN A 147 -3.32 1.46 -11.46
C GLN A 147 -4.85 1.44 -11.37
N LEU A 148 -5.40 2.44 -10.69
CA LEU A 148 -6.83 2.74 -10.65
C LEU A 148 -7.05 4.20 -11.04
N LYS A 149 -7.99 4.46 -11.93
CA LYS A 149 -8.47 5.81 -12.22
C LYS A 149 -9.85 6.01 -11.61
N LEU A 150 -9.98 7.06 -10.81
CA LEU A 150 -11.24 7.46 -10.16
C LEU A 150 -11.80 8.74 -10.78
#